data_AF-A0A0Q0VZK3-F1
#
_entry.id   AF-A0A0Q0VZK3-F1
#
_cell.length_a   1.000
_cell.length_b   1.000
_cell.length_c   1.000
_cell.angle_alpha   90.00
_cell.angle_beta   90.00
_cell.angle_gamma   90.00
#
_symmetry.space_group_name_H-M   'P 1'
#
loop_
_entity.id
_entity.type
_entity.pdbx_description
1 polymer ?
#
loop_
_entity_poly.entity_id
_entity_poly.type
_entity_poly.pdbx_seq_one_letter_code
_entity_poly.pdbx_strand_id
1 'polypeptide(L)'
;MNSEQLIEELKSKLKTIITKSYKDNKAELEKDLNEFLEKSKEKLERWMSLFASGNLTEEELEWLLKSQLDLVSLQALQTTGISKIKLNAIKNNILKIIFKVIIDLIIPSV
;
A
#
# COMPACT_ATOMS: atom_id res chain seq x y z
N MET A 1 -1.91 -3.65 20.49
CA MET A 1 -2.30 -2.87 19.30
C MET A 1 -3.27 -3.73 18.51
N ASN A 2 -4.47 -3.25 18.24
CA ASN A 2 -5.49 -4.03 17.53
C ASN A 2 -5.32 -3.86 16.01
N SER A 3 -5.77 -4.85 15.23
CA SER A 3 -5.65 -4.86 13.75
C SER A 3 -6.24 -3.60 13.10
N GLU A 4 -7.36 -3.10 13.62
CA GLU A 4 -7.99 -1.86 13.13
C GLU A 4 -7.09 -0.63 13.30
N GLN A 5 -6.39 -0.51 14.43
CA GLN A 5 -5.47 0.61 14.68
C GLN A 5 -4.27 0.58 13.73
N LEU A 6 -3.75 -0.62 13.45
CA LEU A 6 -2.67 -0.85 12.50
C LEU A 6 -3.05 -0.41 11.08
N ILE A 7 -4.26 -0.74 10.63
CA ILE A 7 -4.75 -0.36 9.31
C ILE A 7 -4.96 1.16 9.21
N GLU A 8 -5.53 1.79 10.23
CA GLU A 8 -5.71 3.25 10.22
C GLU A 8 -4.37 3.98 10.26
N GLU A 9 -3.38 3.47 10.99
CA GLU A 9 -2.03 4.04 10.99
C GLU A 9 -1.34 3.83 9.63
N LEU A 10 -1.49 2.66 9.00
CA LEU A 10 -1.03 2.38 7.64
C LEU A 10 -1.65 3.38 6.65
N LYS A 11 -2.99 3.57 6.66
CA LYS A 11 -3.69 4.55 5.81
C LYS A 11 -3.12 5.96 5.98
N SER A 12 -2.95 6.40 7.23
CA SER A 12 -2.46 7.74 7.56
C SER A 12 -1.02 7.97 7.07
N LYS A 13 -0.11 7.02 7.33
CA LYS A 13 1.28 7.09 6.88
C LYS A 13 1.39 7.06 5.35
N LEU A 14 0.66 6.16 4.69
CA LEU A 14 0.62 6.06 3.23
C LEU A 14 0.14 7.35 2.58
N LYS A 15 -0.98 7.89 3.06
CA LYS A 15 -1.50 9.18 2.59
C LYS A 15 -0.45 10.26 2.73
N THR A 16 0.23 10.35 3.87
CA THR A 16 1.27 11.36 4.10
C THR A 16 2.47 11.21 3.16
N ILE A 17 2.97 9.99 2.96
CA ILE A 17 4.15 9.75 2.11
C ILE A 17 3.80 10.04 0.64
N ILE A 18 2.69 9.51 0.15
CA ILE A 18 2.35 9.57 -1.26
C ILE A 18 1.95 10.99 -1.68
N THR A 19 1.23 11.71 -0.82
CA THR A 19 0.88 13.11 -1.09
C THR A 19 2.09 14.03 -1.16
N LYS A 20 3.19 13.68 -0.47
CA LYS A 20 4.49 14.36 -0.61
C LYS A 20 5.22 13.95 -1.90
N SER A 21 5.15 12.68 -2.27
CA SER A 21 5.86 12.13 -3.44
C SER A 21 5.23 12.49 -4.79
N TYR A 22 3.90 12.69 -4.86
CA TYR A 22 3.18 12.87 -6.13
C TYR A 22 2.24 14.08 -6.09
N LYS A 23 2.82 15.28 -6.17
CA LYS A 23 2.05 16.54 -6.10
C LYS A 23 1.05 16.70 -7.25
N ASP A 24 1.44 16.33 -8.46
CA ASP A 24 0.64 16.61 -9.67
C ASP A 24 -0.54 15.65 -9.87
N ASN A 25 -0.53 14.48 -9.24
CA ASN A 25 -1.59 13.46 -9.36
C ASN A 25 -2.16 13.06 -7.98
N LYS A 26 -2.10 13.99 -7.03
CA LYS A 26 -2.39 13.73 -5.62
C LYS A 26 -3.82 13.20 -5.44
N ALA A 27 -4.80 13.82 -6.09
CA ALA A 27 -6.21 13.49 -5.90
C ALA A 27 -6.55 12.10 -6.43
N GLU A 28 -6.02 11.77 -7.60
CA GLU A 28 -6.22 10.48 -8.26
C GLU A 28 -5.52 9.36 -7.50
N LEU A 29 -4.28 9.61 -7.04
CA LEU A 29 -3.56 8.68 -6.17
C LEU A 29 -4.27 8.44 -4.85
N GLU A 30 -4.71 9.50 -4.16
CA GLU A 30 -5.47 9.36 -2.92
C GLU A 30 -6.72 8.50 -3.13
N LYS A 31 -7.43 8.71 -4.25
CA LYS A 31 -8.61 7.91 -4.59
C LYS A 31 -8.25 6.44 -4.83
N ASP A 32 -7.29 6.16 -5.69
CA ASP A 32 -6.88 4.78 -6.03
C ASP A 32 -6.34 4.04 -4.80
N LEU A 33 -5.61 4.73 -3.92
CA LEU A 33 -5.07 4.13 -2.70
C LEU A 33 -6.13 3.87 -1.66
N ASN A 34 -7.07 4.79 -1.46
CA ASN A 34 -8.18 4.56 -0.56
C ASN A 34 -8.99 3.34 -1.04
N GLU A 35 -9.25 3.24 -2.34
CA GLU A 35 -9.92 2.08 -2.92
C GLU A 35 -9.12 0.78 -2.70
N PHE A 36 -7.80 0.82 -2.90
CA PHE A 36 -6.93 -0.32 -2.59
C PHE A 36 -7.01 -0.73 -1.12
N LEU A 37 -6.90 0.23 -0.19
CA LEU A 37 -6.87 -0.05 1.25
C LEU A 37 -8.23 -0.54 1.76
N GLU A 38 -9.34 -0.01 1.25
CA GLU A 38 -10.68 -0.49 1.59
C GLU A 38 -10.91 -1.91 1.04
N LYS A 39 -10.62 -2.15 -0.24
CA LYS A 39 -10.79 -3.49 -0.86
C LYS A 39 -9.85 -4.55 -0.28
N SER A 40 -8.73 -4.12 0.30
CA SER A 40 -7.70 -5.02 0.82
C SER A 40 -7.71 -5.09 2.35
N LYS A 41 -8.62 -4.39 3.04
CA LYS A 41 -8.61 -4.26 4.51
C LYS A 41 -8.47 -5.60 5.21
N GLU A 42 -9.41 -6.53 4.98
CA GLU A 42 -9.40 -7.85 5.64
C GLU A 42 -8.13 -8.66 5.30
N LYS A 43 -7.64 -8.56 4.07
CA LYS A 43 -6.41 -9.25 3.64
C LYS A 43 -5.19 -8.67 4.34
N LEU A 44 -5.09 -7.34 4.41
CA LEU A 44 -4.00 -6.64 5.06
C LEU A 44 -3.98 -6.94 6.56
N GLU A 45 -5.12 -6.92 7.24
CA GLU A 45 -5.22 -7.30 8.65
C GLU A 45 -4.70 -8.72 8.89
N ARG A 46 -5.09 -9.67 8.03
CA ARG A 46 -4.60 -11.05 8.09
C ARG A 46 -3.10 -11.14 7.85
N TRP A 47 -2.58 -10.51 6.79
CA TRP A 47 -1.16 -10.59 6.44
C TRP A 47 -0.27 -9.93 7.47
N MET A 48 -0.68 -8.77 8.00
CA MET A 48 0.02 -8.09 9.08
C MET A 48 0.06 -8.96 10.35
N SER A 49 -1.05 -9.64 10.68
CA SER A 49 -1.09 -10.57 11.82
C SER A 49 -0.17 -11.78 11.60
N LEU A 50 -0.19 -12.37 10.40
CA LEU A 50 0.67 -13.51 10.06
C LEU A 50 2.14 -13.11 10.09
N PHE A 51 2.49 -11.95 9.53
CA PHE A 51 3.85 -11.40 9.56
C PHE A 51 4.32 -11.12 10.98
N ALA A 52 3.50 -10.47 11.81
CA ALA A 52 3.82 -10.22 13.22
C ALA A 52 4.03 -11.51 14.02
N SER A 53 3.35 -12.59 13.66
CA SER A 53 3.51 -13.92 14.27
C SER A 53 4.66 -14.75 13.68
N GLY A 54 5.40 -14.23 12.69
CA GLY A 54 6.48 -14.95 12.01
C GLY A 54 6.02 -16.05 11.03
N ASN A 55 4.71 -16.13 10.75
CA ASN A 55 4.11 -17.12 9.83
C ASN A 55 4.07 -16.63 8.38
N LEU A 56 4.61 -15.44 8.11
CA LEU A 56 4.75 -14.87 6.78
C LEU A 56 6.12 -14.21 6.69
N THR A 57 6.88 -14.54 5.66
CA THR A 57 8.19 -13.91 5.40
C THR A 57 8.02 -12.55 4.72
N GLU A 58 9.09 -11.75 4.73
CA GLU A 58 9.15 -10.48 4.01
C GLU A 58 8.88 -10.64 2.50
N GLU A 59 9.48 -11.65 1.87
CA GLU A 59 9.28 -11.93 0.44
C GLU A 59 7.84 -12.33 0.12
N GLU A 60 7.22 -13.17 0.95
CA GLU A 60 5.81 -13.56 0.78
C GLU A 60 4.87 -12.37 0.99
N LEU A 61 5.14 -11.52 1.99
CA LEU A 61 4.37 -10.30 2.21
C LEU A 61 4.46 -9.36 1.01
N GLU A 62 5.66 -9.10 0.49
CA GLU A 62 5.84 -8.26 -0.70
C GLU A 62 5.09 -8.83 -1.91
N TRP A 63 5.17 -10.15 -2.12
CA TRP A 63 4.46 -10.82 -3.20
C TRP A 63 2.94 -10.69 -3.09
N LEU A 64 2.39 -10.87 -1.88
CA LEU A 64 0.95 -10.74 -1.63
C LEU A 64 0.45 -9.32 -1.87
N LEU A 65 1.20 -8.31 -1.39
CA LEU A 65 0.90 -6.90 -1.62
C LEU A 65 0.92 -6.57 -3.11
N LYS A 66 1.93 -7.07 -3.85
CA LYS A 66 2.06 -6.88 -5.29
C LYS A 66 0.86 -7.47 -6.03
N SER A 67 0.50 -8.72 -5.74
CA SER A 67 -0.63 -9.40 -6.36
C SER A 67 -1.94 -8.63 -6.14
N GLN A 68 -2.16 -8.13 -4.93
CA GLN A 68 -3.37 -7.36 -4.63
C GLN A 68 -3.38 -6.00 -5.31
N LEU A 69 -2.23 -5.31 -5.38
CA LEU A 69 -2.11 -4.05 -6.11
C LEU A 69 -2.23 -4.26 -7.64
N ASP A 70 -1.89 -5.46 -8.12
CA ASP A 70 -2.15 -5.86 -9.50
C ASP A 70 -3.64 -6.00 -9.81
N LEU A 71 -4.44 -6.48 -8.86
CA LEU A 71 -5.89 -6.58 -8.98
C LEU A 71 -6.60 -5.22 -8.89
N VAL A 72 -6.13 -4.33 -8.02
CA VAL A 72 -6.67 -2.97 -7.89
C VAL A 72 -6.00 -2.07 -8.91
N SER A 73 -6.53 -2.08 -10.13
CA SER A 73 -6.06 -1.16 -11.18
C SER A 73 -6.15 0.29 -10.68
N LEU A 74 -5.05 1.05 -10.81
CA LEU A 74 -4.98 2.48 -10.47
C LEU A 74 -5.80 3.31 -11.48
N GLN A 75 -7.12 3.16 -11.45
CA GLN A 75 -8.03 3.61 -12.49
C GLN A 75 -8.10 5.14 -12.56
N ALA A 76 -8.05 5.84 -11.42
CA ALA A 76 -8.05 7.29 -11.40
C ALA A 76 -6.79 7.83 -12.08
N LEU A 77 -5.61 7.26 -11.78
CA LEU A 77 -4.35 7.59 -12.46
C LEU A 77 -4.33 7.20 -13.94
N GLN A 78 -4.96 6.09 -14.34
CA GLN A 78 -5.05 5.73 -15.76
C GLN A 78 -5.86 6.77 -16.55
N THR A 79 -6.89 7.33 -15.92
CA THR A 79 -7.81 8.29 -16.56
C THR A 79 -7.16 9.65 -16.83
N THR A 80 -6.06 9.99 -16.15
CA THR A 80 -5.32 11.25 -16.40
C THR A 80 -4.44 11.21 -17.65
N GLY A 81 -4.42 10.10 -18.38
CA GLY A 81 -3.63 9.96 -19.61
C GLY A 81 -2.14 9.70 -19.37
N ILE A 82 -1.75 9.34 -18.14
CA ILE A 82 -0.39 8.91 -17.82
C ILE A 82 -0.01 7.68 -18.65
N SER A 83 1.22 7.67 -19.18
CA SER A 83 1.70 6.52 -19.94
C SER A 83 1.78 5.25 -19.08
N LYS A 84 1.55 4.08 -19.70
CA LYS A 84 1.65 2.77 -19.02
C LYS A 84 2.99 2.57 -18.29
N ILE A 85 4.08 3.08 -18.86
CA ILE A 85 5.42 3.01 -18.27
C ILE A 85 5.46 3.80 -16.94
N LYS A 86 4.98 5.05 -16.95
CA LYS A 86 4.92 5.88 -15.73
C LYS A 86 3.99 5.27 -14.69
N LEU A 87 2.85 4.73 -15.11
CA LEU A 87 1.91 4.10 -14.20
C LEU A 87 2.51 2.86 -13.50
N ASN A 88 3.21 2.02 -14.24
CA ASN A 88 3.93 0.88 -13.67
C ASN A 88 5.04 1.32 -12.69
N ALA A 89 5.75 2.41 -12.99
CA ALA A 89 6.75 2.96 -12.07
C ALA A 89 6.10 3.47 -10.77
N ILE A 90 4.98 4.20 -10.87
CA ILE A 90 4.21 4.68 -9.72
C ILE A 90 3.75 3.50 -8.86
N LYS A 91 3.18 2.48 -9.50
CA LYS A 91 2.69 1.27 -8.84
C LYS A 91 3.79 0.54 -8.06
N ASN A 92 4.95 0.34 -8.69
CA ASN A 92 6.09 -0.29 -8.03
C ASN A 92 6.59 0.54 -6.83
N ASN A 93 6.56 1.87 -6.94
CA ASN A 93 6.92 2.74 -5.81
C ASN A 93 5.89 2.66 -4.69
N ILE A 94 4.59 2.65 -5.00
CA ILE A 94 3.52 2.48 -4.00
C ILE A 94 3.70 1.16 -3.27
N LEU A 95 3.94 0.06 -3.99
CA LEU A 95 4.21 -1.25 -3.40
C LEU A 95 5.34 -1.18 -2.37
N LYS A 96 6.48 -0.61 -2.76
CA LYS A 96 7.63 -0.44 -1.86
C LYS A 96 7.31 0.40 -0.63
N ILE A 97 6.52 1.47 -0.80
CA ILE A 97 6.10 2.33 0.32
C ILE A 97 5.19 1.54 1.26
N ILE A 98 4.17 0.83 0.76
CA ILE A 98 3.27 0.01 1.57
C ILE A 98 4.04 -1.05 2.35
N PHE A 99 4.88 -1.80 1.65
CA PHE A 99 5.70 -2.85 2.25
C PHE A 99 6.57 -2.29 3.38
N LYS A 100 7.29 -1.19 3.11
CA LYS A 100 8.12 -0.53 4.12
C LYS A 100 7.31 -0.05 5.33
N VAL A 101 6.16 0.60 5.11
CA VAL A 101 5.33 1.08 6.22
C VAL A 101 4.81 -0.08 7.06
N ILE A 102 4.43 -1.21 6.45
CA ILE A 102 3.99 -2.40 7.19
C ILE A 102 5.13 -2.97 8.04
N ILE A 103 6.34 -3.09 7.48
CA ILE A 103 7.52 -3.53 8.23
C ILE A 103 7.78 -2.58 9.40
N ASP A 104 7.85 -1.27 9.15
CA ASP A 104 8.13 -0.26 10.18
C ASP A 104 7.09 -0.25 11.32
N LEU A 105 5.84 -0.64 11.02
CA LEU A 105 4.75 -0.75 12.00
C LEU A 105 4.85 -2.01 12.87
N ILE A 106 5.37 -3.12 12.34
CA ILE A 106 5.38 -4.43 12.99
C ILE A 106 6.72 -4.73 13.65
N ILE A 107 7.80 -4.39 12.95
CA ILE A 107 9.19 -4.47 13.41
C ILE A 107 9.64 -3.02 13.63
N PRO A 108 9.33 -2.40 14.78
CA PRO A 108 9.85 -1.08 15.08
C PRO A 108 11.38 -1.19 15.09
N SER A 109 12.01 -0.57 14.09
CA SER A 109 13.47 -0.46 14.03
C SER A 109 13.95 0.21 15.31
N VAL A 110 14.78 -0.50 16.09
CA VAL A 110 15.45 0.00 17.30
C VAL A 110 16.40 1.14 16.94
#